data_AF-A0A9P1IY41-F1
#
_entry.id   AF-A0A9P1IY41-F1
#
_cell.length_a   1.000
_cell.length_b   1.000
_cell.length_c   1.000
_cell.angle_alpha   90.00
_cell.angle_beta   90.00
_cell.angle_gamma   90.00
#
_symmetry.space_group_name_H-M   'P 1'
#
loop_
_entity.id
_entity.type
_entity.pdbx_description
1 polymer ?
#
loop_
_entity_poly.entity_id
_entity_poly.type
_entity_poly.pdbx_seq_one_letter_code
_entity_poly.pdbx_strand_id
1 'polypeptide(L)'
;MGTENDIVAKFDIKLDAGDDPVFKGGEVITGTLFIELRKEIIINEVKLQMKGRAAWLNDPLKKDDIEKVYFDQDFTLLERPPGKPEPGHFQWIGGFTYKLPFECPLPKGCPSTYEGPHAFIRYFIRASLVQEDEFEKVHEYYVKKAFTLVAPSEGHLVIGEQVNCQDEATLGKCCCKSKLSASLSLPKTGYLPGEAVFGTLSIGNKHPKDILEHMEARLVDRVRRIGAPEIAAASPWRTLFVRKLESSHETPNKVKGPFEQTGIYLLTIPPVAPSTKEDYEEPSKIEHILSPYGKLLESPSTATLRFRKIPFLKIEYGIQVTLGTHILLEIPITIGELSTRDKSNTLESFITGPQPVEEADEKGKIAVNGPFVYTPVYPYPKEETPQQNGKAANIQVTHTTHSGHQNEPEKTIITTTHTVVTHSDGHESKTMEETVTQTEGEVIKTVQEITVNEDGIKSERTETTVIDASGNENTSVEESKTRVAESAEVPEIIKEAREKIEELVEERKHHNEAASPVASEPTVETSVNEDGEEIIVSSETIQDGDTVIIKTTTITKHADGSESTLIQEHTTTETITSSEQ
;
A
#
# COMPACT_ATOMS: atom_id res chain seq x y z
N MET A 1 0.50 -19.94 15.69
CA MET A 1 0.59 -21.36 16.10
C MET A 1 -0.66 -22.07 15.59
N GLY A 2 -0.52 -23.15 14.82
CA GLY A 2 -1.67 -23.86 14.21
C GLY A 2 -2.42 -24.70 15.24
N THR A 3 -3.75 -24.60 15.25
CA THR A 3 -4.63 -25.47 16.05
C THR A 3 -4.50 -26.93 15.61
N GLU A 4 -4.87 -27.89 16.46
CA GLU A 4 -4.74 -29.35 16.24
C GLU A 4 -5.33 -29.90 14.92
N ASN A 5 -6.05 -29.06 14.15
CA ASN A 5 -6.67 -29.39 12.87
C ASN A 5 -5.86 -28.99 11.63
N ASP A 6 -4.73 -28.28 11.76
CA ASP A 6 -3.92 -27.87 10.61
C ASP A 6 -3.08 -29.05 10.06
N ILE A 7 -3.55 -29.68 8.98
CA ILE A 7 -2.89 -30.86 8.38
C ILE A 7 -1.64 -30.50 7.58
N VAL A 8 -1.43 -29.22 7.25
CA VAL A 8 -0.37 -28.75 6.36
C VAL A 8 0.71 -28.08 7.20
N ALA A 9 1.87 -28.73 7.35
CA ALA A 9 3.01 -28.17 8.07
C ALA A 9 3.73 -27.06 7.28
N LYS A 10 3.75 -27.18 5.95
CA LYS A 10 4.37 -26.21 5.05
C LYS A 10 3.66 -26.20 3.70
N PHE A 11 3.32 -25.02 3.20
CA PHE A 11 2.86 -24.83 1.83
C PHE A 11 3.40 -23.53 1.27
N ASP A 12 4.38 -23.63 0.38
CA ASP A 12 5.17 -22.47 -0.04
C ASP A 12 5.56 -22.53 -1.52
N ILE A 13 5.50 -21.40 -2.20
CA ILE A 13 5.90 -21.24 -3.59
C ILE A 13 7.24 -20.52 -3.61
N LYS A 14 8.29 -21.19 -4.08
CA LYS A 14 9.58 -20.54 -4.34
C LYS A 14 9.81 -20.38 -5.82
N LEU A 15 9.99 -19.14 -6.26
CA LEU A 15 10.35 -18.82 -7.64
C LEU A 15 11.87 -18.81 -7.78
N ASP A 16 12.37 -19.35 -8.90
CA ASP A 16 13.82 -19.41 -9.15
C ASP A 16 14.42 -18.02 -9.34
N ALA A 17 13.59 -17.01 -9.63
CA ALA A 17 13.96 -15.61 -9.75
C ALA A 17 14.25 -14.92 -8.40
N GLY A 18 14.08 -15.61 -7.26
CA GLY A 18 14.35 -15.08 -5.93
C GLY A 18 13.09 -14.65 -5.16
N ASP A 19 13.31 -13.98 -4.04
CA ASP A 19 12.24 -13.61 -3.10
C ASP A 19 11.40 -12.41 -3.57
N ASP A 20 12.01 -11.49 -4.33
CA ASP A 20 11.38 -10.35 -5.02
C ASP A 20 11.43 -10.53 -6.55
N PRO A 21 10.67 -11.49 -7.08
CA PRO A 21 10.77 -11.90 -8.47
C PRO A 21 10.25 -10.82 -9.43
N VAL A 22 11.04 -10.54 -10.47
CA VAL A 22 10.69 -9.59 -11.53
C VAL A 22 10.73 -10.26 -12.89
N PHE A 23 9.68 -10.07 -13.68
CA PHE A 23 9.55 -10.66 -15.02
C PHE A 23 9.16 -9.64 -16.09
N LYS A 24 9.45 -10.01 -17.34
CA LYS A 24 8.97 -9.31 -18.55
C LYS A 24 8.00 -10.22 -19.30
N GLY A 25 6.97 -9.62 -19.91
CA GLY A 25 5.98 -10.37 -20.69
C GLY A 25 6.63 -11.22 -21.80
N GLY A 26 6.33 -12.51 -21.83
CA GLY A 26 6.92 -13.50 -22.75
C GLY A 26 8.02 -14.38 -22.14
N GLU A 27 8.43 -14.12 -20.90
CA GLU A 27 9.35 -14.99 -20.16
C GLU A 27 8.64 -16.25 -19.63
N VAL A 28 9.42 -17.23 -19.18
CA VAL A 28 8.91 -18.44 -18.51
C VAL A 28 9.23 -18.31 -17.03
N ILE A 29 8.20 -18.38 -16.20
CA ILE A 29 8.35 -18.40 -14.75
C ILE A 29 8.64 -19.84 -14.35
N THR A 30 9.72 -20.07 -13.61
CA THR A 30 10.07 -21.37 -13.06
C THR A 30 10.16 -21.31 -11.54
N GLY A 31 9.85 -22.41 -10.89
CA GLY A 31 9.88 -22.48 -9.45
C GLY A 31 9.56 -23.87 -8.93
N THR A 32 9.47 -23.97 -7.60
CA THR A 32 9.14 -25.20 -6.89
C THR A 32 8.10 -24.93 -5.83
N LEU A 33 7.05 -25.74 -5.84
CA LEU A 33 6.05 -25.81 -4.78
C LEU A 33 6.51 -26.79 -3.70
N PHE A 34 6.60 -26.33 -2.47
CA PHE A 34 6.96 -27.11 -1.29
C PHE A 34 5.71 -27.45 -0.49
N ILE A 35 5.51 -28.74 -0.21
CA ILE A 35 4.38 -29.23 0.57
C ILE A 35 4.93 -30.15 1.66
N GLU A 36 4.56 -29.88 2.91
CA GLU A 36 4.85 -30.78 4.04
C GLU A 36 3.56 -30.97 4.84
N LEU A 37 3.26 -32.21 5.18
CA LEU A 37 2.02 -32.60 5.84
C LEU A 37 2.35 -33.05 7.26
N ARG A 38 1.48 -32.78 8.23
CA ARG A 38 1.69 -33.22 9.63
C ARG A 38 1.37 -34.69 9.84
N LYS A 39 0.42 -35.22 9.05
CA LYS A 39 -0.05 -36.59 9.13
C LYS A 39 -0.27 -37.16 7.74
N GLU A 40 -0.44 -38.46 7.67
CA GLU A 40 -0.72 -39.12 6.40
C GLU A 40 -2.13 -38.78 5.92
N ILE A 41 -2.25 -38.20 4.73
CA ILE A 41 -3.55 -37.76 4.16
C ILE A 41 -3.64 -38.11 2.68
N ILE A 42 -4.85 -38.24 2.16
CA ILE A 42 -5.10 -38.33 0.72
C ILE A 42 -5.26 -36.92 0.17
N ILE A 43 -4.43 -36.56 -0.80
CA ILE A 43 -4.55 -35.30 -1.54
C ILE A 43 -5.22 -35.63 -2.87
N ASN A 44 -6.38 -35.02 -3.12
CA ASN A 44 -7.17 -35.24 -4.33
C ASN A 44 -6.50 -34.56 -5.53
N GLU A 45 -6.05 -33.32 -5.35
CA GLU A 45 -5.49 -32.53 -6.44
C GLU A 45 -4.53 -31.44 -5.93
N VAL A 46 -3.45 -31.20 -6.69
CA VAL A 46 -2.59 -30.03 -6.54
C VAL A 46 -2.68 -29.17 -7.79
N LYS A 47 -3.22 -27.96 -7.63
CA LYS A 47 -3.40 -26.97 -8.70
C LYS A 47 -2.41 -25.82 -8.56
N LEU A 48 -2.07 -25.23 -9.68
CA LEU A 48 -1.36 -23.97 -9.79
C LEU A 48 -2.15 -23.06 -10.74
N GLN A 49 -2.50 -21.87 -10.28
CA GLN A 49 -3.16 -20.84 -11.07
C GLN A 49 -2.19 -19.67 -11.25
N MET A 50 -1.92 -19.29 -12.48
CA MET A 50 -1.18 -18.08 -12.81
C MET A 50 -2.17 -17.03 -13.32
N LYS A 51 -2.35 -15.94 -12.56
CA LYS A 51 -3.34 -14.91 -12.87
C LYS A 51 -2.68 -13.53 -12.96
N GLY A 52 -3.08 -12.77 -13.97
CA GLY A 52 -2.71 -11.38 -14.15
C GLY A 52 -3.95 -10.55 -14.45
N ARG A 53 -4.28 -9.61 -13.57
CA ARG A 53 -5.47 -8.76 -13.71
C ARG A 53 -5.21 -7.33 -13.29
N ALA A 54 -5.99 -6.42 -13.85
CA ALA A 54 -6.18 -5.10 -13.28
C ALA A 54 -7.57 -5.02 -12.66
N ALA A 55 -7.69 -4.42 -11.48
CA ALA A 55 -8.94 -4.24 -10.78
C ALA A 55 -9.13 -2.78 -10.38
N TRP A 56 -10.36 -2.29 -10.53
CA TRP A 56 -10.85 -1.07 -9.93
C TRP A 56 -11.74 -1.47 -8.77
N LEU A 57 -11.37 -1.04 -7.56
CA LEU A 57 -12.01 -1.49 -6.33
C LEU A 57 -13.19 -0.62 -5.96
N ASN A 58 -14.22 -1.23 -5.37
CA ASN A 58 -15.36 -0.52 -4.78
C ASN A 58 -15.99 0.52 -5.74
N ASP A 59 -16.36 0.12 -6.96
CA ASP A 59 -16.94 1.04 -7.94
C ASP A 59 -18.20 1.70 -7.36
N PRO A 60 -18.28 3.05 -7.30
CA PRO A 60 -19.36 3.74 -6.60
C PRO A 60 -20.73 3.55 -7.25
N LEU A 61 -20.78 3.14 -8.53
CA LEU A 61 -22.02 2.89 -9.26
C LEU A 61 -22.47 1.43 -9.12
N LYS A 62 -21.53 0.48 -9.14
CA LYS A 62 -21.84 -0.95 -9.08
C LYS A 62 -21.78 -1.55 -7.68
N LYS A 63 -21.14 -0.88 -6.72
CA LYS A 63 -20.83 -1.38 -5.38
C LYS A 63 -20.09 -2.72 -5.40
N ASP A 64 -19.21 -2.87 -6.38
CA ASP A 64 -18.45 -4.09 -6.63
C ASP A 64 -17.15 -3.74 -7.36
N ASP A 65 -16.23 -4.69 -7.39
CA ASP A 65 -14.98 -4.56 -8.13
C ASP A 65 -15.21 -4.72 -9.63
N ILE A 66 -14.45 -3.98 -10.43
CA ILE A 66 -14.45 -4.13 -11.88
C ILE A 66 -13.06 -4.51 -12.33
N GLU A 67 -12.93 -5.68 -12.94
CA GLU A 67 -11.65 -6.20 -13.37
C GLU A 67 -11.51 -6.32 -14.89
N LYS A 68 -10.26 -6.22 -15.32
CA LYS A 68 -9.77 -6.69 -16.62
C LYS A 68 -8.75 -7.79 -16.39
N VAL A 69 -9.08 -9.00 -16.80
CA VAL A 69 -8.18 -10.15 -16.74
C VAL A 69 -7.29 -10.17 -18.00
N TYR A 70 -5.97 -10.09 -17.82
CA TYR A 70 -5.00 -10.21 -18.91
C TYR A 70 -4.73 -11.68 -19.25
N PHE A 71 -4.68 -12.53 -18.22
CA PHE A 71 -4.59 -13.97 -18.33
C PHE A 71 -5.02 -14.61 -17.01
N ASP A 72 -5.54 -15.82 -17.13
CA ASP A 72 -5.87 -16.71 -16.03
C ASP A 72 -5.60 -18.13 -16.53
N GLN A 73 -4.55 -18.77 -16.02
CA GLN A 73 -4.07 -20.06 -16.51
C GLN A 73 -3.99 -21.05 -15.35
N ASP A 74 -4.75 -22.13 -15.45
CA ASP A 74 -4.71 -23.22 -14.49
C ASP A 74 -3.83 -24.37 -14.99
N PHE A 75 -3.01 -24.91 -14.09
CA PHE A 75 -2.14 -26.06 -14.29
C PHE A 75 -2.40 -27.07 -13.18
N THR A 76 -2.73 -28.31 -13.53
CA THR A 76 -2.76 -29.40 -12.56
C THR A 76 -1.34 -29.96 -12.44
N LEU A 77 -0.66 -29.67 -11.32
CA LEU A 77 0.70 -30.15 -11.06
C LEU A 77 0.73 -31.62 -10.71
N LEU A 78 -0.32 -32.10 -10.03
CA LEU A 78 -0.45 -33.51 -9.74
C LEU A 78 -1.92 -33.92 -9.68
N GLU A 79 -2.27 -34.86 -10.56
CA GLU A 79 -3.51 -35.64 -10.52
C GLU A 79 -3.21 -37.12 -10.21
N ARG A 80 -2.00 -37.60 -10.59
CA ARG A 80 -1.53 -38.98 -10.44
C ARG A 80 -0.03 -39.04 -10.13
N PRO A 81 0.41 -39.78 -9.10
CA PRO A 81 1.84 -40.02 -8.88
C PRO A 81 2.43 -40.95 -9.98
N PRO A 82 3.74 -40.85 -10.29
CA PRO A 82 4.39 -41.71 -11.27
C PRO A 82 4.16 -43.20 -10.97
N GLY A 83 3.57 -43.94 -11.91
CA GLY A 83 3.39 -45.40 -11.81
C GLY A 83 2.08 -45.90 -11.19
N LYS A 84 1.09 -45.02 -10.94
CA LYS A 84 -0.26 -45.43 -10.47
C LYS A 84 -1.34 -45.09 -11.51
N PRO A 85 -2.22 -46.05 -11.89
CA PRO A 85 -3.22 -45.84 -12.93
C PRO A 85 -4.47 -45.09 -12.46
N GLU A 86 -4.80 -45.16 -11.16
CA GLU A 86 -6.00 -44.55 -10.58
C GLU A 86 -5.72 -43.14 -10.03
N PRO A 87 -6.50 -42.12 -10.42
CA PRO A 87 -6.47 -40.79 -9.80
C PRO A 87 -6.86 -40.84 -8.31
N GLY A 88 -6.28 -39.96 -7.49
CA GLY A 88 -6.91 -39.50 -6.24
C GLY A 88 -6.90 -40.43 -5.02
N HIS A 89 -6.28 -41.60 -5.01
CA HIS A 89 -6.22 -42.48 -3.82
C HIS A 89 -4.79 -42.85 -3.41
N PHE A 90 -3.89 -41.87 -3.39
CA PHE A 90 -2.57 -42.06 -2.81
C PHE A 90 -2.46 -41.31 -1.49
N GLN A 91 -2.06 -42.05 -0.45
CA GLN A 91 -1.80 -41.49 0.86
C GLN A 91 -0.40 -40.87 0.87
N TRP A 92 -0.34 -39.56 1.04
CA TRP A 92 0.90 -38.82 1.20
C TRP A 92 1.38 -38.99 2.65
N ILE A 93 2.68 -39.19 2.83
CA ILE A 93 3.27 -39.39 4.15
C ILE A 93 3.43 -38.05 4.87
N GLY A 94 3.18 -38.05 6.18
CA GLY A 94 3.48 -36.92 7.05
C GLY A 94 4.98 -36.78 7.33
N GLY A 95 5.43 -35.58 7.69
CA GLY A 95 6.82 -35.28 8.07
C GLY A 95 7.83 -35.38 6.91
N PHE A 96 7.36 -35.36 5.66
CA PHE A 96 8.18 -35.39 4.46
C PHE A 96 7.89 -34.18 3.58
N THR A 97 8.95 -33.48 3.14
CA THR A 97 8.83 -32.33 2.25
C THR A 97 8.78 -32.78 0.79
N TYR A 98 7.59 -32.68 0.19
CA TYR A 98 7.38 -32.84 -1.23
C TYR A 98 7.81 -31.58 -2.00
N LYS A 99 8.40 -31.79 -3.18
CA LYS A 99 8.89 -30.73 -4.06
C LYS A 99 8.32 -30.94 -5.45
N LEU A 100 7.45 -30.05 -5.89
CA LEU A 100 6.82 -30.10 -7.20
C LEU A 100 7.34 -28.93 -8.05
N PRO A 101 8.31 -29.16 -8.95
CA PRO A 101 8.78 -28.11 -9.85
C PRO A 101 7.69 -27.75 -10.86
N PHE A 102 7.65 -26.49 -11.27
CA PHE A 102 6.71 -26.01 -12.27
C PHE A 102 7.36 -25.00 -13.22
N GLU A 103 6.77 -24.89 -14.40
CA GLU A 103 7.08 -23.86 -15.40
C GLU A 103 5.77 -23.27 -15.94
N CYS A 104 5.70 -21.95 -16.00
CA CYS A 104 4.50 -21.22 -16.46
C CYS A 104 4.91 -20.13 -17.46
N PRO A 105 4.51 -20.23 -18.75
CA PRO A 105 4.86 -19.23 -19.75
C PRO A 105 4.02 -17.95 -19.58
N LEU A 106 4.66 -16.83 -19.27
CA LEU A 106 4.03 -15.54 -19.08
C LEU A 106 3.65 -14.93 -20.44
N PRO A 107 2.38 -14.53 -20.67
CA PRO A 107 1.99 -13.96 -21.95
C PRO A 107 2.60 -12.57 -22.20
N LYS A 108 2.76 -12.24 -23.48
CA LYS A 108 3.20 -10.91 -23.93
C LYS A 108 2.06 -9.91 -23.87
N GLY A 109 2.43 -8.62 -23.78
CA GLY A 109 1.51 -7.49 -23.89
C GLY A 109 0.83 -7.09 -22.58
N CYS A 110 1.20 -7.70 -21.46
CA CYS A 110 0.77 -7.28 -20.12
C CYS A 110 1.44 -5.95 -19.72
N PRO A 111 0.69 -5.02 -19.10
CA PRO A 111 1.24 -3.77 -18.57
C PRO A 111 2.11 -3.99 -17.33
N SER A 112 2.89 -2.97 -16.95
CA SER A 112 3.66 -3.02 -15.71
C SER A 112 2.77 -3.09 -14.47
N THR A 113 3.27 -3.74 -13.43
CA THR A 113 2.62 -3.78 -12.11
C THR A 113 2.34 -2.38 -11.57
N TYR A 114 1.18 -2.21 -10.93
CA TYR A 114 0.81 -1.00 -10.21
C TYR A 114 -0.01 -1.39 -8.98
N GLU A 115 0.26 -0.76 -7.84
CA GLU A 115 -0.45 -1.02 -6.59
C GLU A 115 -0.99 0.29 -6.01
N GLY A 116 -2.27 0.25 -5.64
CA GLY A 116 -2.96 1.38 -5.05
C GLY A 116 -4.24 0.97 -4.31
N PRO A 117 -4.71 1.81 -3.38
CA PRO A 117 -5.86 1.48 -2.53
C PRO A 117 -7.19 1.43 -3.29
N HIS A 118 -7.27 2.09 -4.44
CA HIS A 118 -8.48 2.16 -5.26
C HIS A 118 -8.42 1.31 -6.53
N ALA A 119 -7.22 0.92 -6.97
CA ALA A 119 -7.04 0.08 -8.14
C ALA A 119 -5.63 -0.50 -8.16
N PHE A 120 -5.47 -1.65 -8.82
CA PHE A 120 -4.17 -2.28 -9.01
C PHE A 120 -4.05 -2.95 -10.39
N ILE A 121 -2.81 -3.23 -10.80
CA ILE A 121 -2.41 -4.15 -11.87
C ILE A 121 -1.49 -5.17 -11.21
N ARG A 122 -1.98 -6.39 -10.99
CA ARG A 122 -1.33 -7.39 -10.13
C ARG A 122 -1.18 -8.73 -10.84
N TYR A 123 -0.06 -9.39 -10.55
CA TYR A 123 0.29 -10.70 -11.07
C TYR A 123 0.70 -11.62 -9.93
N PHE A 124 0.16 -12.85 -9.93
CA PHE A 124 0.47 -13.83 -8.90
C PHE A 124 0.39 -15.26 -9.41
N ILE A 125 1.06 -16.14 -8.67
CA ILE A 125 0.88 -17.58 -8.72
C ILE A 125 0.16 -18.00 -7.45
N ARG A 126 -0.91 -18.78 -7.59
CA ARG A 126 -1.67 -19.38 -6.51
C ARG A 126 -1.56 -20.89 -6.61
N ALA A 127 -1.01 -21.54 -5.59
CA ALA A 127 -1.07 -22.99 -5.48
C ALA A 127 -2.27 -23.36 -4.61
N SER A 128 -2.96 -24.45 -4.97
CA SER A 128 -4.10 -24.95 -4.21
C SER A 128 -3.98 -26.45 -3.99
N LEU A 129 -4.23 -26.87 -2.76
CA LEU A 129 -4.22 -28.25 -2.30
C LEU A 129 -5.64 -28.63 -1.93
N VAL A 130 -6.24 -29.55 -2.67
CA VAL A 130 -7.61 -30.03 -2.40
C VAL A 130 -7.54 -31.37 -1.68
N GLN A 131 -8.20 -31.45 -0.54
CA GLN A 131 -8.27 -32.64 0.30
C GLN A 131 -9.71 -32.91 0.73
N GLU A 132 -10.18 -34.13 0.51
CA GLU A 132 -11.44 -34.63 1.03
C GLU A 132 -11.19 -35.44 2.30
N ASP A 133 -11.97 -35.20 3.36
CA ASP A 133 -11.81 -35.91 4.63
C ASP A 133 -12.69 -37.17 4.72
N GLU A 134 -12.63 -37.87 5.86
CA GLU A 134 -13.39 -39.09 6.12
C GLU A 134 -14.93 -38.87 6.13
N PHE A 135 -15.38 -37.62 6.19
CA PHE A 135 -16.79 -37.21 6.18
C PHE A 135 -17.21 -36.59 4.84
N GLU A 136 -16.44 -36.82 3.76
CA GLU A 136 -16.67 -36.28 2.42
C GLU A 136 -16.66 -34.73 2.37
N LYS A 137 -16.02 -34.08 3.37
CA LYS A 137 -15.86 -32.63 3.40
C LYS A 137 -14.59 -32.24 2.66
N VAL A 138 -14.75 -31.36 1.67
CA VAL A 138 -13.65 -30.82 0.87
C VAL A 138 -13.03 -29.61 1.56
N HIS A 139 -11.72 -29.68 1.78
CA HIS A 139 -10.88 -28.60 2.27
C HIS A 139 -9.94 -28.15 1.14
N GLU A 140 -9.91 -26.85 0.89
CA GLU A 140 -9.00 -26.25 -0.08
C GLU A 140 -8.03 -25.33 0.65
N TYR A 141 -6.76 -25.74 0.70
CA TYR A 141 -5.67 -24.92 1.21
C TYR A 141 -5.03 -24.17 0.06
N TYR A 142 -4.59 -22.93 0.27
CA TYR A 142 -3.89 -22.17 -0.74
C TYR A 142 -2.70 -21.40 -0.19
N VAL A 143 -1.78 -21.11 -1.10
CA VAL A 143 -0.69 -20.15 -0.91
C VAL A 143 -0.56 -19.32 -2.18
N LYS A 144 -0.23 -18.03 -2.03
CA LYS A 144 -0.02 -17.10 -3.13
C LYS A 144 1.37 -16.50 -3.07
N LYS A 145 1.94 -16.23 -4.24
CA LYS A 145 3.17 -15.45 -4.40
C LYS A 145 2.96 -14.47 -5.54
N ALA A 146 2.97 -13.17 -5.23
CA ALA A 146 3.02 -12.14 -6.27
C ALA A 146 4.43 -11.96 -6.82
N PHE A 147 4.47 -11.34 -8.00
CA PHE A 147 5.70 -10.95 -8.66
C PHE A 147 5.51 -9.62 -9.40
N THR A 148 6.61 -8.89 -9.59
CA THR A 148 6.58 -7.65 -10.36
C THR A 148 6.69 -7.97 -11.85
N LEU A 149 5.79 -7.41 -12.66
CA LEU A 149 5.92 -7.41 -14.11
C LEU A 149 6.36 -6.02 -14.56
N VAL A 150 7.48 -5.94 -15.30
CA VAL A 150 7.92 -4.69 -15.93
C VAL A 150 7.73 -4.81 -17.44
N ALA A 151 6.78 -4.03 -17.98
CA ALA A 151 6.54 -4.01 -19.41
C ALA A 151 7.80 -3.51 -20.15
N PRO A 152 8.26 -4.20 -21.21
CA PRO A 152 9.40 -3.73 -21.99
C PRO A 152 9.15 -2.34 -22.58
N SER A 153 10.10 -1.43 -22.38
CA SER A 153 10.08 -0.08 -22.93
C SER A 153 11.44 0.24 -23.55
N GLU A 154 11.42 0.91 -24.70
CA GLU A 154 12.63 1.51 -25.29
C GLU A 154 12.97 2.87 -24.65
N GLY A 155 12.21 3.27 -23.64
CA GLY A 155 12.22 4.62 -23.09
C GLY A 155 11.24 5.52 -23.83
N HIS A 156 10.62 6.44 -23.09
CA HIS A 156 9.75 7.45 -23.67
C HIS A 156 10.07 8.81 -23.07
N LEU A 157 10.61 9.70 -23.91
CA LEU A 157 10.82 11.08 -23.54
C LEU A 157 9.46 11.77 -23.47
N VAL A 158 9.06 12.19 -22.28
CA VAL A 158 7.84 12.98 -22.10
C VAL A 158 8.19 14.43 -22.42
N ILE A 159 7.63 14.95 -23.51
CA ILE A 159 7.73 16.37 -23.85
C ILE A 159 6.74 17.10 -22.95
N GLY A 160 7.25 17.86 -21.98
CA GLY A 160 6.45 18.74 -21.15
C GLY A 160 6.49 20.18 -21.65
N GLU A 161 5.47 20.95 -21.28
CA GLU A 161 5.41 22.40 -21.52
C GLU A 161 5.58 23.16 -20.21
N GLN A 162 6.08 24.39 -20.29
CA GLN A 162 6.07 25.27 -19.13
C GLN A 162 4.64 25.51 -18.69
N VAL A 163 4.41 25.43 -17.39
CA VAL A 163 3.07 25.59 -16.80
C VAL A 163 3.14 26.48 -15.57
N ASN A 164 2.04 27.16 -15.29
CA ASN A 164 1.85 27.95 -14.10
C ASN A 164 0.46 27.68 -13.51
N CYS A 165 0.37 27.59 -12.20
CA CYS A 165 -0.89 27.58 -11.46
C CYS A 165 -0.89 28.70 -10.42
N GLN A 166 -2.08 29.14 -10.03
CA GLN A 166 -2.27 30.17 -9.02
C GLN A 166 -3.49 29.81 -8.19
N ASP A 167 -3.42 30.10 -6.89
CA ASP A 167 -4.54 29.96 -5.96
C ASP A 167 -4.62 31.20 -5.05
N GLU A 168 -5.82 31.48 -4.54
CA GLU A 168 -6.10 32.59 -3.64
C GLU A 168 -7.00 32.16 -2.47
N ALA A 169 -6.60 32.54 -1.25
CA ALA A 169 -7.35 32.30 -0.02
C ALA A 169 -7.66 33.61 0.71
N THR A 170 -8.82 33.67 1.36
CA THR A 170 -9.17 34.81 2.22
C THR A 170 -8.85 34.48 3.68
N LEU A 171 -7.96 35.26 4.29
CA LEU A 171 -7.56 35.14 5.68
C LEU A 171 -8.31 36.16 6.57
N GLY A 172 -8.64 35.77 7.80
CA GLY A 172 -9.21 36.65 8.83
C GLY A 172 -10.74 36.60 8.97
N LYS A 173 -11.26 37.07 10.12
CA LYS A 173 -12.69 37.12 10.48
C LYS A 173 -13.25 38.55 10.40
N CYS A 174 -14.56 38.67 10.15
CA CYS A 174 -15.44 39.86 10.17
C CYS A 174 -14.87 41.18 9.59
N CYS A 175 -13.94 41.87 10.27
CA CYS A 175 -13.49 43.23 9.93
C CYS A 175 -12.05 43.33 9.37
N CYS A 176 -11.28 42.23 9.30
CA CYS A 176 -9.88 42.25 8.87
C CYS A 176 -9.58 41.17 7.82
N LYS A 177 -10.34 41.14 6.73
CA LYS A 177 -10.11 40.19 5.63
C LYS A 177 -8.90 40.59 4.79
N SER A 178 -7.92 39.70 4.67
CA SER A 178 -6.80 39.84 3.73
C SER A 178 -6.85 38.71 2.69
N LYS A 179 -6.35 38.97 1.49
CA LYS A 179 -6.22 37.95 0.44
C LYS A 179 -4.78 37.45 0.41
N LEU A 180 -4.59 36.17 0.66
CA LEU A 180 -3.36 35.45 0.37
C LEU A 180 -3.45 34.95 -1.08
N SER A 181 -2.43 35.21 -1.89
CA SER A 181 -2.32 34.72 -3.25
C SER A 181 -0.98 34.04 -3.42
N ALA A 182 -0.93 32.89 -4.07
CA ALA A 182 0.33 32.27 -4.43
C ALA A 182 0.26 31.64 -5.81
N SER A 183 1.42 31.49 -6.45
CA SER A 183 1.55 30.85 -7.75
C SER A 183 2.79 29.97 -7.80
N LEU A 184 2.68 28.84 -8.48
CA LEU A 184 3.77 27.93 -8.77
C LEU A 184 3.94 27.85 -10.29
N SER A 185 5.18 27.90 -10.77
CA SER A 185 5.51 27.61 -12.17
C SER A 185 6.54 26.51 -12.25
N LEU A 186 6.31 25.54 -13.14
CA LEU A 186 7.28 24.51 -13.50
C LEU A 186 7.79 24.76 -14.93
N PRO A 187 9.08 24.50 -15.19
CA PRO A 187 9.66 24.68 -16.53
C PRO A 187 9.11 23.69 -17.55
N LYS A 188 8.62 22.53 -17.08
CA LYS A 188 8.00 21.48 -17.89
C LYS A 188 7.03 20.64 -17.05
N THR A 189 6.12 19.95 -17.71
CA THR A 189 5.19 18.96 -17.10
C THR A 189 5.64 17.51 -17.28
N GLY A 190 6.70 17.25 -18.04
CA GLY A 190 7.19 15.91 -18.35
C GLY A 190 8.52 15.61 -17.67
N TYR A 191 8.55 14.58 -16.83
CA TYR A 191 9.74 14.19 -16.05
C TYR A 191 10.03 12.69 -16.19
N LEU A 192 11.28 12.29 -16.01
CA LEU A 192 11.67 10.89 -15.88
C LEU A 192 11.94 10.53 -14.41
N PRO A 193 11.79 9.24 -14.01
CA PRO A 193 12.32 8.77 -12.73
C PRO A 193 13.79 9.17 -12.54
N GLY A 194 14.14 9.66 -11.36
CA GLY A 194 15.46 10.19 -11.00
C GLY A 194 15.69 11.66 -11.40
N GLU A 195 14.75 12.28 -12.14
CA GLU A 195 14.87 13.69 -12.50
C GLU A 195 14.46 14.62 -11.35
N ALA A 196 15.30 15.62 -11.08
CA ALA A 196 15.00 16.68 -10.11
C ALA A 196 13.99 17.69 -10.68
N VAL A 197 12.95 17.99 -9.89
CA VAL A 197 11.93 18.98 -10.22
C VAL A 197 12.25 20.28 -9.50
N PHE A 198 12.40 21.35 -10.28
CA PHE A 198 12.55 22.71 -9.79
C PHE A 198 11.39 23.58 -10.23
N GLY A 199 10.98 24.52 -9.39
CA GLY A 199 9.91 25.46 -9.69
C GLY A 199 10.25 26.91 -9.38
N THR A 200 9.31 27.79 -9.70
CA THR A 200 9.26 29.17 -9.19
C THR A 200 8.02 29.31 -8.34
N LEU A 201 8.20 29.59 -7.04
CA LEU A 201 7.12 29.84 -6.10
C LEU A 201 7.04 31.35 -5.80
N SER A 202 5.85 31.93 -5.96
CA SER A 202 5.58 33.33 -5.62
C SER A 202 4.43 33.40 -4.63
N ILE A 203 4.57 34.20 -3.57
CA ILE A 203 3.56 34.42 -2.54
C ILE A 203 3.35 35.93 -2.41
N GLY A 204 2.09 36.37 -2.50
CA GLY A 204 1.70 37.77 -2.42
C GLY A 204 1.84 38.35 -1.01
N ASN A 205 2.00 39.67 -0.90
CA ASN A 205 2.45 40.40 0.30
C ASN A 205 1.60 40.21 1.58
N LYS A 206 0.41 39.65 1.47
CA LYS A 206 -0.57 39.54 2.55
C LYS A 206 -0.65 38.09 3.04
N HIS A 207 0.42 37.64 3.68
CA HIS A 207 0.56 36.29 4.20
C HIS A 207 0.85 36.28 5.72
N PRO A 208 0.54 35.18 6.45
CA PRO A 208 1.00 34.95 7.82
C PRO A 208 2.53 35.00 7.92
N LYS A 209 3.07 35.35 9.09
CA LYS A 209 4.53 35.50 9.27
C LYS A 209 5.28 34.18 9.10
N ASP A 210 4.64 33.11 9.52
CA ASP A 210 5.14 31.73 9.55
C ASP A 210 4.80 30.95 8.27
N ILE A 211 4.18 31.57 7.25
CA ILE A 211 3.78 30.85 6.03
C ILE A 211 4.95 30.13 5.34
N LEU A 212 6.16 30.70 5.42
CA LEU A 212 7.37 30.14 4.83
C LEU A 212 7.89 28.92 5.60
N GLU A 213 7.46 28.74 6.85
CA GLU A 213 7.82 27.59 7.69
C GLU A 213 6.89 26.39 7.44
N HIS A 214 5.75 26.62 6.77
CA HIS A 214 4.70 25.64 6.50
C HIS A 214 4.51 25.37 5.00
N MET A 215 5.61 25.42 4.24
CA MET A 215 5.60 25.09 2.81
C MET A 215 5.97 23.63 2.60
N GLU A 216 5.13 22.86 1.92
CA GLU A 216 5.43 21.46 1.58
C GLU A 216 5.22 21.24 0.08
N ALA A 217 6.10 20.44 -0.52
CA ALA A 217 5.89 19.84 -1.83
C ALA A 217 5.51 18.37 -1.68
N ARG A 218 4.52 17.93 -2.44
CA ARG A 218 4.04 16.55 -2.47
C ARG A 218 4.05 16.03 -3.90
N LEU A 219 4.53 14.80 -4.08
CA LEU A 219 4.20 14.01 -5.26
C LEU A 219 2.94 13.21 -4.94
N VAL A 220 1.92 13.37 -5.75
CA VAL A 220 0.66 12.62 -5.63
C VAL A 220 0.42 11.78 -6.87
N ASP A 221 -0.22 10.64 -6.70
CA ASP A 221 -0.75 9.83 -7.79
C ASP A 221 -2.26 9.61 -7.67
N ARG A 222 -2.90 9.33 -8.79
CA ARG A 222 -4.27 8.84 -8.84
C ARG A 222 -4.45 7.94 -10.04
N VAL A 223 -5.53 7.17 -10.00
CA VAL A 223 -5.92 6.28 -11.10
C VAL A 223 -7.25 6.69 -11.68
N ARG A 224 -7.37 6.57 -13.00
CA ARG A 224 -8.64 6.69 -13.70
C ARG A 224 -9.01 5.42 -14.44
N ARG A 225 -10.23 4.90 -14.26
CA ARG A 225 -10.76 3.79 -15.05
C ARG A 225 -11.14 4.26 -16.46
N ILE A 226 -10.55 3.64 -17.47
CA ILE A 226 -10.78 4.00 -18.87
C ILE A 226 -12.15 3.48 -19.31
N GLY A 227 -12.92 4.34 -19.99
CA GLY A 227 -14.28 4.03 -20.46
C GLY A 227 -15.37 4.15 -19.39
N ALA A 228 -15.03 4.61 -18.18
CA ALA A 228 -16.00 4.90 -17.13
C ALA A 228 -16.55 6.35 -17.23
N PRO A 229 -17.77 6.63 -16.72
CA PRO A 229 -18.27 8.00 -16.57
C PRO A 229 -17.38 8.83 -15.64
N GLU A 230 -17.16 10.10 -15.97
CA GLU A 230 -16.19 10.99 -15.29
C GLU A 230 -16.32 11.02 -13.75
N ILE A 231 -17.56 11.05 -13.24
CA ILE A 231 -17.87 11.09 -11.80
C ILE A 231 -17.38 9.85 -11.03
N ALA A 232 -17.31 8.69 -11.70
CA ALA A 232 -16.93 7.41 -11.11
C ALA A 232 -15.61 6.87 -11.69
N ALA A 233 -14.93 7.68 -12.51
CA ALA A 233 -13.76 7.24 -13.24
C ALA A 233 -12.48 7.45 -12.44
N ALA A 234 -12.39 8.45 -11.56
CA ALA A 234 -11.14 8.88 -10.94
C ALA A 234 -11.10 8.62 -9.43
N SER A 235 -9.96 8.11 -8.95
CA SER A 235 -9.71 8.00 -7.51
C SER A 235 -9.32 9.36 -6.95
N PRO A 236 -9.42 9.56 -5.63
CA PRO A 236 -8.72 10.63 -4.94
C PRO A 236 -7.21 10.61 -5.24
N TRP A 237 -6.58 11.76 -5.03
CA TRP A 237 -5.12 11.86 -5.00
C TRP A 237 -4.58 11.15 -3.76
N ARG A 238 -3.64 10.22 -3.96
CA ARG A 238 -2.84 9.61 -2.91
C ARG A 238 -1.48 10.29 -2.87
N THR A 239 -1.00 10.61 -1.67
CA THR A 239 0.34 11.16 -1.47
C THR A 239 1.37 10.04 -1.50
N LEU A 240 2.37 10.15 -2.38
CA LEU A 240 3.47 9.20 -2.50
C LEU A 240 4.74 9.67 -1.81
N PHE A 241 4.97 10.98 -1.80
CA PHE A 241 6.17 11.59 -1.24
C PHE A 241 5.84 13.00 -0.75
N VAL A 242 6.42 13.39 0.39
CA VAL A 242 6.28 14.73 0.97
C VAL A 242 7.66 15.27 1.30
N ARG A 243 7.88 16.56 1.02
CA ARG A 243 9.10 17.27 1.40
C ARG A 243 8.75 18.66 1.90
N LYS A 244 9.29 19.02 3.06
CA LYS A 244 9.28 20.40 3.56
C LYS A 244 10.18 21.28 2.69
N LEU A 245 9.67 22.44 2.28
CA LEU A 245 10.40 23.39 1.45
C LEU A 245 11.11 24.43 2.31
N GLU A 246 12.41 24.57 2.10
CA GLU A 246 13.22 25.58 2.77
C GLU A 246 13.23 26.89 1.96
N SER A 247 13.07 28.00 2.68
CA SER A 247 13.28 29.34 2.11
C SER A 247 14.77 29.67 2.12
N SER A 248 15.29 30.22 1.03
CA SER A 248 16.69 30.68 0.96
C SER A 248 16.99 31.94 1.79
N HIS A 249 15.99 32.52 2.46
CA HIS A 249 16.17 33.71 3.31
C HIS A 249 16.59 33.32 4.74
N GLU A 250 17.84 33.63 5.10
CA GLU A 250 18.49 33.32 6.38
C GLU A 250 17.84 33.93 7.66
N THR A 251 16.66 34.57 7.60
CA THR A 251 15.91 34.94 8.81
C THR A 251 14.38 35.00 8.57
N PRO A 252 13.59 34.04 9.10
CA PRO A 252 12.12 34.02 8.98
C PRO A 252 11.45 35.29 9.54
N ASN A 253 12.08 35.92 10.54
CA ASN A 253 11.49 37.01 11.32
C ASN A 253 11.43 38.39 10.64
N LYS A 254 11.83 38.54 9.37
CA LYS A 254 11.90 39.85 8.70
C LYS A 254 11.32 39.95 7.29
N VAL A 255 10.78 38.91 6.69
CA VAL A 255 10.20 39.02 5.34
C VAL A 255 8.79 39.63 5.43
N LYS A 256 8.73 40.97 5.43
CA LYS A 256 7.50 41.72 5.13
C LYS A 256 7.50 42.07 3.65
N GLY A 257 6.61 41.46 2.86
CA GLY A 257 6.49 41.79 1.44
C GLY A 257 6.13 40.59 0.58
N PRO A 258 6.11 40.73 -0.75
CA PRO A 258 6.00 39.58 -1.65
C PRO A 258 7.22 38.69 -1.46
N PHE A 259 7.01 37.38 -1.55
CA PHE A 259 8.07 36.40 -1.63
C PHE A 259 8.07 35.80 -3.04
N GLU A 260 9.25 35.65 -3.62
CA GLU A 260 9.43 34.95 -4.89
C GLU A 260 10.77 34.22 -4.85
N GLN A 261 10.75 32.91 -5.09
CA GLN A 261 11.94 32.07 -5.16
C GLN A 261 11.90 31.23 -6.43
N THR A 262 12.80 31.55 -7.35
CA THR A 262 13.06 30.77 -8.57
C THR A 262 14.07 29.67 -8.28
N GLY A 263 13.89 28.51 -8.91
CA GLY A 263 14.79 27.37 -8.77
C GLY A 263 14.66 26.67 -7.42
N ILE A 264 13.50 26.79 -6.76
CA ILE A 264 13.23 26.01 -5.55
C ILE A 264 13.18 24.53 -5.93
N TYR A 265 13.97 23.71 -5.25
CA TYR A 265 13.96 22.26 -5.43
C TYR A 265 12.73 21.69 -4.73
N LEU A 266 11.84 21.06 -5.51
CA LEU A 266 10.59 20.51 -4.99
C LEU A 266 10.77 19.06 -4.55
N LEU A 267 11.30 18.22 -5.43
CA LEU A 267 11.55 16.79 -5.20
C LEU A 267 12.33 16.20 -6.38
N THR A 268 12.88 15.00 -6.20
CA THR A 268 13.33 14.14 -7.30
C THR A 268 12.25 13.10 -7.53
N ILE A 269 11.89 12.84 -8.79
CA ILE A 269 10.88 11.82 -9.11
C ILE A 269 11.39 10.46 -8.62
N PRO A 270 10.73 9.81 -7.64
CA PRO A 270 11.19 8.55 -7.07
C PRO A 270 10.84 7.36 -7.99
N PRO A 271 11.23 6.12 -7.65
CA PRO A 271 10.81 4.94 -8.40
C PRO A 271 9.30 4.75 -8.32
N VAL A 272 8.61 4.99 -9.43
CA VAL A 272 7.15 4.88 -9.55
C VAL A 272 6.74 4.31 -10.91
N ALA A 273 5.51 3.83 -11.02
CA ALA A 273 4.96 3.39 -12.30
C ALA A 273 4.92 4.56 -13.30
N PRO A 274 5.21 4.33 -14.58
CA PRO A 274 5.09 5.38 -15.59
C PRO A 274 3.63 5.81 -15.77
N SER A 275 3.42 7.08 -16.15
CA SER A 275 2.11 7.56 -16.57
C SER A 275 1.60 6.76 -17.76
N THR A 276 0.30 6.46 -17.78
CA THR A 276 -0.30 5.72 -18.90
C THR A 276 -0.34 6.59 -20.16
N LYS A 277 0.26 6.09 -21.25
CA LYS A 277 0.30 6.77 -22.56
C LYS A 277 -1.11 6.99 -23.11
N GLU A 278 -1.34 8.15 -23.75
CA GLU A 278 -2.63 8.48 -24.38
C GLU A 278 -2.77 7.93 -25.81
N ASP A 279 -1.68 7.41 -26.40
CA ASP A 279 -1.63 6.90 -27.77
C ASP A 279 -2.15 5.46 -27.91
N TYR A 280 -3.24 5.11 -27.23
CA TYR A 280 -3.88 3.80 -27.40
C TYR A 280 -5.01 3.88 -28.44
N GLU A 281 -5.08 2.89 -29.31
CA GLU A 281 -6.20 2.77 -30.25
C GLU A 281 -7.49 2.50 -29.46
N GLU A 282 -8.35 3.51 -29.42
CA GLU A 282 -9.67 3.42 -28.79
C GLU A 282 -10.48 2.32 -29.51
N PRO A 283 -11.08 1.34 -28.80
CA PRO A 283 -11.75 0.21 -29.44
C PRO A 283 -12.82 0.62 -30.46
N SER A 284 -13.52 1.72 -30.21
CA SER A 284 -14.53 2.33 -31.08
C SER A 284 -13.98 2.84 -32.42
N LYS A 285 -12.69 3.20 -32.49
CA LYS A 285 -12.02 3.65 -33.72
C LYS A 285 -11.53 2.49 -34.58
N ILE A 286 -11.39 1.28 -34.01
CA ILE A 286 -10.92 0.08 -34.71
C ILE A 286 -12.02 -0.53 -35.58
N GLU A 287 -13.30 -0.35 -35.22
CA GLU A 287 -14.44 -0.82 -36.05
C GLU A 287 -14.47 -0.21 -37.46
N HIS A 288 -13.81 0.94 -37.67
CA HIS A 288 -13.81 1.68 -38.92
C HIS A 288 -12.56 1.54 -39.80
N ILE A 289 -11.52 0.81 -39.37
CA ILE A 289 -10.36 0.50 -40.22
C ILE A 289 -10.68 -0.73 -41.09
N LEU A 290 -11.71 -0.59 -41.92
CA LEU A 290 -12.02 -1.51 -43.00
C LEU A 290 -11.19 -1.09 -44.21
N SER A 291 -10.07 -1.79 -44.41
CA SER A 291 -9.28 -1.73 -45.64
C SER A 291 -10.17 -1.92 -46.88
N PRO A 292 -9.90 -1.23 -48.01
CA PRO A 292 -10.59 -1.45 -49.29
C PRO A 292 -10.33 -2.85 -49.89
N TYR A 293 -9.37 -3.59 -49.33
CA TYR A 293 -9.15 -5.01 -49.59
C TYR A 293 -9.76 -5.81 -48.44
N GLY A 294 -10.77 -6.63 -48.76
CA GLY A 294 -11.71 -7.24 -47.82
C GLY A 294 -11.13 -7.99 -46.61
N LYS A 295 -12.02 -8.21 -45.63
CA LYS A 295 -11.86 -8.93 -44.35
C LYS A 295 -10.63 -9.87 -44.26
N LEU A 296 -9.45 -9.32 -43.98
CA LEU A 296 -8.38 -10.13 -43.40
C LEU A 296 -8.74 -10.29 -41.93
N LEU A 297 -9.35 -11.42 -41.58
CA LEU A 297 -9.71 -11.74 -40.21
C LEU A 297 -8.42 -11.76 -39.37
N GLU A 298 -8.35 -10.91 -38.35
CA GLU A 298 -7.22 -10.91 -37.43
C GLU A 298 -7.08 -12.29 -36.76
N SER A 299 -5.84 -12.76 -36.56
CA SER A 299 -5.62 -13.98 -35.79
C SER A 299 -6.02 -13.81 -34.31
N PRO A 300 -6.58 -14.84 -33.65
CA PRO A 300 -6.92 -14.78 -32.22
C PRO A 300 -5.73 -14.37 -31.32
N SER A 301 -4.52 -14.79 -31.67
CA SER A 301 -3.29 -14.46 -30.93
C SER A 301 -2.97 -12.96 -31.00
N THR A 302 -3.10 -12.35 -32.18
CA THR A 302 -2.90 -10.91 -32.36
C THR A 302 -4.00 -10.12 -31.66
N ALA A 303 -5.26 -10.58 -31.75
CA ALA A 303 -6.39 -9.94 -31.07
C ALA A 303 -6.20 -9.92 -29.55
N THR A 304 -5.77 -11.05 -28.99
CA THR A 304 -5.49 -11.18 -27.55
C THR A 304 -4.32 -10.28 -27.12
N LEU A 305 -3.25 -10.21 -27.93
CA LEU A 305 -2.14 -9.30 -27.68
C LEU A 305 -2.60 -7.83 -27.67
N ARG A 306 -3.42 -7.43 -28.65
CA ARG A 306 -4.00 -6.07 -28.70
C ARG A 306 -4.88 -5.79 -27.49
N PHE A 307 -5.75 -6.74 -27.13
CA PHE A 307 -6.61 -6.63 -25.94
C PHE A 307 -5.80 -6.36 -24.67
N ARG A 308 -4.70 -7.09 -24.44
CA ARG A 308 -3.85 -6.89 -23.25
C ARG A 308 -3.18 -5.52 -23.22
N LYS A 309 -2.79 -5.00 -24.40
CA LYS A 309 -2.15 -3.68 -24.54
C LYS A 309 -3.10 -2.50 -24.36
N ILE A 310 -4.41 -2.69 -24.55
CA ILE A 310 -5.39 -1.64 -24.26
C ILE A 310 -5.36 -1.37 -22.75
N PRO A 311 -5.07 -0.14 -22.30
CA PRO A 311 -5.05 0.15 -20.88
C PRO A 311 -6.45 0.04 -20.27
N PHE A 312 -6.51 -0.40 -19.01
CA PHE A 312 -7.74 -0.41 -18.20
C PHE A 312 -7.76 0.73 -17.19
N LEU A 313 -6.60 1.01 -16.63
CA LEU A 313 -6.35 2.12 -15.72
C LEU A 313 -5.44 3.14 -16.41
N LYS A 314 -5.69 4.41 -16.14
CA LYS A 314 -4.83 5.54 -16.47
C LYS A 314 -4.19 6.04 -15.17
N ILE A 315 -2.89 5.84 -15.03
CA ILE A 315 -2.09 6.32 -13.89
C ILE A 315 -1.66 7.75 -14.16
N GLU A 316 -1.94 8.64 -13.22
CA GLU A 316 -1.68 10.08 -13.31
C GLU A 316 -0.92 10.58 -12.10
N TYR A 317 -0.15 11.64 -12.30
CA TYR A 317 0.64 12.27 -11.25
C TYR A 317 0.36 13.77 -11.18
N GLY A 318 0.57 14.32 -10.00
CA GLY A 318 0.53 15.74 -9.73
C GLY A 318 1.63 16.14 -8.79
N ILE A 319 2.11 17.37 -8.95
CA ILE A 319 2.92 18.05 -7.94
C ILE A 319 2.00 19.02 -7.20
N GLN A 320 1.90 18.85 -5.90
CA GLN A 320 1.14 19.72 -5.02
C GLN A 320 2.11 20.52 -4.16
N VAL A 321 1.93 21.84 -4.09
CA VAL A 321 2.61 22.70 -3.11
C VAL A 321 1.56 23.32 -2.20
N THR A 322 1.67 23.02 -0.91
CA THR A 322 0.81 23.56 0.13
C THR A 322 1.50 24.70 0.88
N LEU A 323 0.73 25.71 1.27
CA LEU A 323 1.19 26.80 2.15
C LEU A 323 0.31 26.81 3.40
N GLY A 324 0.72 26.06 4.42
CA GLY A 324 -0.11 25.70 5.56
C GLY A 324 -1.43 25.08 5.12
N THR A 325 -2.53 25.45 5.78
CA THR A 325 -3.88 24.94 5.47
C THR A 325 -4.66 25.86 4.51
N HIS A 326 -3.99 26.82 3.88
CA HIS A 326 -4.68 27.93 3.21
C HIS A 326 -4.67 27.84 1.68
N ILE A 327 -3.57 27.36 1.11
CA ILE A 327 -3.36 27.35 -0.35
C ILE A 327 -2.91 25.95 -0.76
N LEU A 328 -3.48 25.46 -1.87
CA LEU A 328 -3.04 24.26 -2.56
C LEU A 328 -2.78 24.58 -4.02
N LEU A 329 -1.51 24.55 -4.41
CA LEU A 329 -1.07 24.71 -5.79
C LEU A 329 -0.86 23.34 -6.40
N GLU A 330 -1.71 22.93 -7.32
CA GLU A 330 -1.62 21.62 -8.00
C GLU A 330 -1.23 21.79 -9.47
N ILE A 331 -0.21 21.05 -9.90
CA ILE A 331 0.20 20.97 -11.31
C ILE A 331 0.24 19.50 -11.72
N PRO A 332 -0.65 19.07 -12.64
CA PRO A 332 -0.57 17.75 -13.26
C PRO A 332 0.75 17.58 -14.00
N ILE A 333 1.39 16.43 -13.82
CA ILE A 333 2.63 16.06 -14.51
C ILE A 333 2.49 14.68 -15.15
N THR A 334 3.36 14.42 -16.12
CA THR A 334 3.48 13.12 -16.78
C THR A 334 4.86 12.55 -16.48
N ILE A 335 4.89 11.35 -15.91
CA ILE A 335 6.11 10.62 -15.61
C ILE A 335 6.38 9.63 -16.75
N GLY A 336 7.54 9.76 -17.38
CA GLY A 336 7.94 8.94 -18.51
C GLY A 336 8.45 7.57 -18.13
N GLU A 337 8.78 6.80 -19.16
CA GLU A 337 9.35 5.45 -19.03
C GLU A 337 10.85 5.51 -19.26
N LEU A 338 11.62 4.88 -18.38
CA LEU A 338 13.02 4.56 -18.66
C LEU A 338 13.12 3.28 -19.48
N SER A 339 14.17 3.21 -20.31
CA SER A 339 14.41 2.01 -21.12
C SER A 339 14.79 0.83 -20.23
N THR A 340 14.09 -0.29 -20.41
CA THR A 340 14.38 -1.53 -19.67
C THR A 340 15.53 -2.34 -20.28
N ARG A 341 16.14 -1.81 -21.36
CA ARG A 341 17.32 -2.36 -22.03
C ARG A 341 18.59 -1.61 -21.68
N ASP A 342 18.46 -0.37 -21.21
CA ASP A 342 19.61 0.43 -20.82
C ASP A 342 20.18 -0.06 -19.48
N LYS A 343 21.49 -0.34 -19.47
CA LYS A 343 22.22 -0.84 -18.30
C LYS A 343 22.50 0.25 -17.27
N SER A 344 22.32 1.52 -17.65
CA SER A 344 22.37 2.65 -16.73
C SER A 344 21.19 2.67 -15.76
N ASN A 345 20.12 1.92 -16.03
CA ASN A 345 18.96 1.81 -15.14
C ASN A 345 19.02 0.54 -14.28
N THR A 346 18.60 0.65 -13.02
CA THR A 346 18.28 -0.44 -12.09
C THR A 346 16.78 -0.53 -11.88
N LEU A 347 16.35 -1.60 -11.21
CA LEU A 347 15.01 -1.70 -10.66
C LEU A 347 15.11 -1.31 -9.20
N GLU A 348 14.36 -0.30 -8.79
CA GLU A 348 14.33 0.18 -7.42
C GLU A 348 12.92 0.03 -6.84
N SER A 349 12.85 -0.18 -5.53
CA SER A 349 11.60 -0.35 -4.79
C SER A 349 10.69 0.85 -4.95
N PHE A 350 9.39 0.58 -5.08
CA PHE A 350 8.36 1.60 -5.06
C PHE A 350 8.47 2.47 -3.81
N ILE A 351 8.30 3.79 -3.98
CA ILE A 351 8.54 4.77 -2.91
C ILE A 351 7.71 4.54 -1.63
N THR A 352 6.52 3.94 -1.74
CA THR A 352 5.68 3.64 -0.57
C THR A 352 6.02 2.29 0.08
N GLY A 353 7.03 1.58 -0.44
CA GLY A 353 7.49 0.32 0.12
C GLY A 353 6.52 -0.86 -0.10
N PRO A 354 6.58 -1.87 0.78
CA PRO A 354 5.80 -3.09 0.66
C PRO A 354 4.29 -2.84 0.63
N GLN A 355 3.57 -3.53 -0.24
CA GLN A 355 2.12 -3.37 -0.44
C GLN A 355 1.37 -4.62 0.04
N PRO A 356 0.41 -4.50 0.97
CA PRO A 356 -0.40 -5.62 1.42
C PRO A 356 -1.40 -6.02 0.33
N VAL A 357 -1.69 -7.32 0.23
CA VAL A 357 -2.66 -7.85 -0.72
C VAL A 357 -3.87 -8.44 -0.01
N GLU A 358 -5.03 -7.80 -0.21
CA GLU A 358 -6.32 -8.34 0.21
C GLU A 358 -6.69 -9.59 -0.58
N GLU A 359 -7.20 -10.61 0.11
CA GLU A 359 -7.53 -11.92 -0.45
C GLU A 359 -9.04 -12.17 -0.52
N ALA A 360 -9.83 -11.14 -0.86
CA ALA A 360 -11.30 -11.21 -0.91
C ALA A 360 -11.86 -12.34 -1.80
N ASP A 361 -11.14 -12.74 -2.85
CA ASP A 361 -11.52 -13.81 -3.79
C ASP A 361 -11.39 -15.24 -3.20
N GLU A 362 -10.89 -15.40 -1.98
CA GLU A 362 -10.57 -16.71 -1.37
C GLU A 362 -11.51 -17.13 -0.24
N LYS A 363 -12.70 -16.51 -0.14
CA LYS A 363 -13.72 -16.87 0.86
C LYS A 363 -13.97 -18.39 0.90
N GLY A 364 -13.88 -18.97 2.09
CA GLY A 364 -14.11 -20.40 2.34
C GLY A 364 -12.90 -21.32 2.11
N LYS A 365 -11.72 -20.75 1.85
CA LYS A 365 -10.46 -21.50 1.69
C LYS A 365 -9.48 -21.20 2.83
N ILE A 366 -8.51 -22.08 3.03
CA ILE A 366 -7.56 -22.00 4.14
C ILE A 366 -6.22 -21.44 3.63
N ALA A 367 -5.86 -20.23 4.06
CA ALA A 367 -4.57 -19.63 3.75
C ALA A 367 -3.47 -20.24 4.64
N VAL A 368 -2.38 -20.75 4.04
CA VAL A 368 -1.28 -21.35 4.82
C VAL A 368 -0.19 -20.33 5.20
N ASN A 369 -0.14 -19.16 4.55
CA ASN A 369 0.83 -18.07 4.80
C ASN A 369 0.24 -16.67 4.45
N GLY A 370 -1.02 -16.39 4.84
CA GLY A 370 -1.73 -15.17 4.42
C GLY A 370 -1.40 -13.93 5.26
N PRO A 371 -1.97 -12.75 4.91
CA PRO A 371 -1.95 -12.17 3.58
C PRO A 371 -0.50 -11.89 3.14
N PHE A 372 -0.20 -12.04 1.85
CA PHE A 372 1.16 -11.81 1.37
C PHE A 372 1.40 -10.32 1.10
N VAL A 373 2.63 -9.88 1.40
CA VAL A 373 3.12 -8.54 1.14
C VAL A 373 4.20 -8.64 0.05
N TYR A 374 4.23 -7.68 -0.87
CA TYR A 374 5.35 -7.56 -1.81
C TYR A 374 5.61 -6.10 -2.17
N THR A 375 6.84 -5.77 -2.56
CA THR A 375 7.22 -4.43 -2.97
C THR A 375 7.34 -4.38 -4.50
N PRO A 376 6.46 -3.65 -5.21
CA PRO A 376 6.66 -3.40 -6.63
C PRO A 376 8.00 -2.70 -6.87
N VAL A 377 8.64 -2.99 -8.00
CA VAL A 377 9.89 -2.32 -8.40
C VAL A 377 9.74 -1.66 -9.77
N TYR A 378 10.43 -0.54 -9.96
CA TYR A 378 10.35 0.27 -11.17
C TYR A 378 11.74 0.64 -11.70
N PRO A 379 11.89 0.77 -13.03
CA PRO A 379 13.14 1.28 -13.61
C PRO A 379 13.51 2.66 -13.04
N TYR A 380 14.76 2.82 -12.61
CA TYR A 380 15.32 4.03 -12.05
C TYR A 380 16.80 4.18 -12.47
N PRO A 381 17.35 5.38 -12.64
CA PRO A 381 18.76 5.54 -13.00
C PRO A 381 19.69 5.09 -11.87
N LYS A 382 20.77 4.39 -12.21
CA LYS A 382 21.82 4.05 -11.23
C LYS A 382 22.45 5.33 -10.67
N GLU A 383 22.70 5.36 -9.37
CA GLU A 383 23.56 6.38 -8.79
C GLU A 383 24.97 6.25 -9.35
N GLU A 384 25.45 7.27 -10.06
CA GLU A 384 26.85 7.34 -10.47
C GLU A 384 27.70 7.58 -9.22
N THR A 385 28.36 6.54 -8.71
CA THR A 385 29.52 6.76 -7.84
C THR A 385 30.53 7.59 -8.65
N PRO A 386 30.98 8.76 -8.19
CA PRO A 386 31.86 9.60 -9.00
C PRO A 386 33.19 8.88 -9.21
N GLN A 387 33.35 8.22 -10.35
CA GLN A 387 34.63 7.74 -10.83
C GLN A 387 35.49 8.96 -11.13
N GLN A 388 36.49 9.20 -10.28
CA GLN A 388 37.63 10.04 -10.62
C GLN A 388 38.30 9.45 -11.87
N ASN A 389 37.96 9.98 -13.04
CA ASN A 389 38.80 9.90 -14.22
C ASN A 389 38.84 11.29 -14.87
N GLY A 390 40.03 11.91 -14.76
CA GLY A 390 40.22 13.32 -15.06
C GLY A 390 40.12 13.66 -16.55
N LYS A 391 39.43 14.77 -16.83
CA LYS A 391 39.99 15.96 -17.52
C LYS A 391 38.89 17.05 -17.63
N ALA A 392 39.16 18.17 -16.95
CA ALA A 392 38.66 19.55 -17.08
C ALA A 392 37.42 19.81 -17.99
N ALA A 393 36.40 20.53 -17.51
CA ALA A 393 36.51 21.97 -17.29
C ALA A 393 35.68 22.53 -16.11
N ASN A 394 36.30 23.48 -15.42
CA ASN A 394 35.89 24.17 -14.19
C ASN A 394 34.53 24.88 -14.25
N ILE A 395 33.71 24.70 -13.21
CA ILE A 395 33.16 25.80 -12.38
C ILE A 395 33.22 25.36 -10.91
N GLN A 396 33.83 26.19 -10.06
CA GLN A 396 34.14 25.91 -8.66
C GLN A 396 32.88 25.81 -7.79
N VAL A 397 32.71 24.67 -7.12
CA VAL A 397 31.91 24.55 -5.89
C VAL A 397 32.88 24.60 -4.72
N THR A 398 32.69 25.55 -3.82
CA THR A 398 33.51 25.69 -2.61
C THR A 398 33.08 24.64 -1.61
N HIS A 399 33.94 23.63 -1.39
CA HIS A 399 33.80 22.70 -0.27
C HIS A 399 34.10 23.42 1.05
N THR A 400 33.18 23.30 2.00
CA THR A 400 33.49 23.48 3.43
C THR A 400 33.52 22.10 4.05
N THR A 401 34.67 21.74 4.60
CA THR A 401 34.98 20.47 5.25
C THR A 401 34.40 20.44 6.66
N HIS A 402 33.61 19.43 6.99
CA HIS A 402 33.42 18.99 8.37
C HIS A 402 33.81 17.52 8.53
N SER A 403 34.51 17.30 9.64
CA SER A 403 35.26 16.13 10.06
C SER A 403 34.37 14.93 10.34
N GLY A 404 34.91 13.74 10.08
CA GLY A 404 34.21 12.47 10.20
C GLY A 404 33.71 12.12 11.60
N HIS A 405 32.52 11.53 11.60
CA HIS A 405 32.08 10.56 12.59
C HIS A 405 31.85 9.23 11.89
N GLN A 406 32.24 8.14 12.55
CA GLN A 406 31.99 6.77 12.11
C GLN A 406 30.48 6.52 12.20
N ASN A 407 29.85 6.04 11.11
CA ASN A 407 28.43 5.69 11.11
C ASN A 407 28.22 4.33 11.82
N GLU A 408 27.46 4.34 12.91
CA GLU A 408 26.74 3.17 13.44
C GLU A 408 25.42 2.98 12.66
N PRO A 409 24.83 1.78 12.63
CA PRO A 409 23.56 1.54 11.93
C PRO A 409 22.38 2.26 12.60
N GLU A 410 21.62 3.05 11.82
CA GLU A 410 20.45 3.77 12.31
C GLU A 410 19.29 2.79 12.59
N LYS A 411 18.81 2.81 13.84
CA LYS A 411 17.66 2.02 14.32
C LYS A 411 16.39 2.87 14.28
N THR A 412 15.34 2.33 13.66
CA THR A 412 14.01 2.96 13.60
C THR A 412 13.00 2.06 14.32
N ILE A 413 12.25 2.63 15.27
CA ILE A 413 11.16 1.94 15.96
C ILE A 413 9.85 2.60 15.53
N ILE A 414 8.91 1.82 15.00
CA ILE A 414 7.57 2.29 14.67
C ILE A 414 6.59 1.62 15.62
N THR A 415 5.74 2.42 16.28
CA THR A 415 4.71 1.97 17.21
C THR A 415 3.36 2.49 16.74
N THR A 416 2.48 1.61 16.26
CA THR A 416 1.12 1.96 15.82
C THR A 416 0.10 1.41 16.80
N THR A 417 -0.77 2.27 17.33
CA THR A 417 -1.88 1.92 18.22
C THR A 417 -3.19 2.22 17.53
N HIS A 418 -3.90 1.19 17.09
CA HIS A 418 -5.23 1.30 16.52
C HIS A 418 -6.28 1.06 17.61
N THR A 419 -7.20 1.99 17.81
CA THR A 419 -8.24 1.97 18.84
C THR A 419 -9.60 2.09 18.18
N VAL A 420 -10.52 1.19 18.49
CA VAL A 420 -11.92 1.23 18.06
C VAL A 420 -12.80 1.20 19.29
N VAL A 421 -13.73 2.16 19.40
CA VAL A 421 -14.71 2.25 20.49
C VAL A 421 -16.11 2.21 19.90
N THR A 422 -16.97 1.36 20.45
CA THR A 422 -18.41 1.33 20.13
C THR A 422 -19.29 1.11 21.35
N HIS A 423 -20.45 1.73 21.34
CA HIS A 423 -21.50 1.57 22.36
C HIS A 423 -22.57 0.56 21.90
N SER A 424 -23.28 -0.06 22.85
CA SER A 424 -24.26 -1.13 22.61
C SER A 424 -25.48 -0.72 21.79
N ASP A 425 -25.69 0.58 21.61
CA ASP A 425 -26.70 1.12 20.70
C ASP A 425 -26.25 1.11 19.24
N GLY A 426 -24.98 0.81 18.96
CA GLY A 426 -24.41 0.71 17.60
C GLY A 426 -24.33 2.04 16.86
N HIS A 427 -24.62 3.17 17.51
CA HIS A 427 -24.84 4.45 16.85
C HIS A 427 -23.61 5.37 16.85
N GLU A 428 -22.67 5.20 17.77
CA GLU A 428 -21.41 5.94 17.78
C GLU A 428 -20.21 4.99 17.69
N SER A 429 -19.46 5.11 16.59
CA SER A 429 -18.14 4.50 16.43
C SER A 429 -17.08 5.57 16.39
N LYS A 430 -16.06 5.38 17.23
CA LYS A 430 -14.84 6.18 17.23
C LYS A 430 -13.67 5.27 16.91
N THR A 431 -13.01 5.52 15.79
CA THR A 431 -11.75 4.87 15.43
C THR A 431 -10.63 5.87 15.62
N MET A 432 -9.53 5.46 16.23
CA MET A 432 -8.36 6.31 16.43
C MET A 432 -7.11 5.49 16.15
N GLU A 433 -6.23 5.96 15.29
CA GLU A 433 -4.93 5.35 15.02
C GLU A 433 -3.81 6.32 15.45
N GLU A 434 -2.97 5.90 16.39
CA GLU A 434 -1.77 6.64 16.79
C GLU A 434 -0.52 5.93 16.30
N THR A 435 0.26 6.53 15.40
CA THR A 435 1.55 6.03 14.95
C THR A 435 2.68 6.89 15.49
N VAL A 436 3.61 6.29 16.22
CA VAL A 436 4.83 6.91 16.75
C VAL A 436 6.04 6.30 16.07
N THR A 437 6.78 7.10 15.31
CA THR A 437 8.04 6.73 14.67
C THR A 437 9.20 7.36 15.43
N GLN A 438 10.11 6.55 15.94
CA GLN A 438 11.34 6.99 16.62
C GLN A 438 12.54 6.64 15.74
N THR A 439 13.30 7.66 15.36
CA THR A 439 14.60 7.55 14.69
C THR A 439 15.69 8.18 15.58
N GLU A 440 16.98 7.97 15.28
CA GLU A 440 18.07 8.60 16.04
C GLU A 440 18.01 10.14 15.96
N GLY A 441 17.33 10.76 16.93
CA GLY A 441 17.22 12.20 17.06
C GLY A 441 15.87 12.81 16.62
N GLU A 442 14.86 12.03 16.26
CA GLU A 442 13.54 12.58 15.94
C GLU A 442 12.42 11.60 16.34
N VAL A 443 11.34 12.13 16.92
CA VAL A 443 10.12 11.37 17.25
C VAL A 443 8.94 12.01 16.54
N ILE A 444 8.28 11.27 15.67
CA ILE A 444 7.08 11.71 14.96
C ILE A 444 5.89 10.93 15.50
N LYS A 445 4.91 11.62 16.08
CA LYS A 445 3.65 11.06 16.58
C LYS A 445 2.49 11.56 15.72
N THR A 446 1.79 10.67 15.03
CA THR A 446 0.62 10.97 14.20
C THR A 446 -0.61 10.32 14.81
N VAL A 447 -1.66 11.08 15.12
CA VAL A 447 -2.94 10.59 15.65
C VAL A 447 -4.04 10.88 14.64
N GLN A 448 -4.63 9.85 14.04
CA GLN A 448 -5.82 9.97 13.19
C GLN A 448 -7.04 9.57 14.00
N GLU A 449 -8.07 10.41 14.05
CA GLU A 449 -9.32 10.20 14.77
C GLU A 449 -10.48 10.29 13.77
N ILE A 450 -11.33 9.28 13.75
CA ILE A 450 -12.52 9.19 12.92
C ILE A 450 -13.73 9.00 13.82
N THR A 451 -14.70 9.90 13.73
CA THR A 451 -15.98 9.82 14.45
C THR A 451 -17.13 9.88 13.46
N VAL A 452 -18.13 9.01 13.61
CA VAL A 452 -19.39 9.11 12.87
C VAL A 452 -20.50 9.43 13.85
N ASN A 453 -21.24 10.52 13.62
CA ASN A 453 -22.36 10.92 14.47
C ASN A 453 -23.70 10.36 13.97
N GLU A 454 -24.75 10.47 14.79
CA GLU A 454 -26.12 10.00 14.51
C GLU A 454 -26.72 10.52 13.19
N ASP A 455 -26.23 11.65 12.67
CA ASP A 455 -26.68 12.25 11.41
C ASP A 455 -25.94 11.70 10.16
N GLY A 456 -25.04 10.72 10.34
CA GLY A 456 -24.21 10.15 9.28
C GLY A 456 -23.08 11.06 8.79
N ILE A 457 -22.59 11.97 9.65
CA ILE A 457 -21.45 12.84 9.34
C ILE A 457 -20.19 12.18 9.91
N LYS A 458 -19.33 11.70 9.01
CA LYS A 458 -17.97 11.25 9.33
C LYS A 458 -17.09 12.48 9.49
N SER A 459 -16.53 12.68 10.68
CA SER A 459 -15.48 13.68 10.93
C SER A 459 -14.16 12.95 11.08
N GLU A 460 -13.13 13.40 10.36
CA GLU A 460 -11.77 12.86 10.42
C GLU A 460 -10.84 13.97 10.90
N ARG A 461 -9.97 13.68 11.87
CA ARG A 461 -9.00 14.61 12.42
C ARG A 461 -7.64 13.92 12.49
N THR A 462 -6.63 14.48 11.83
CA THR A 462 -5.25 13.99 11.86
C THR A 462 -4.38 15.00 12.58
N GLU A 463 -3.70 14.58 13.64
CA GLU A 463 -2.80 15.40 14.44
C GLU A 463 -1.38 14.83 14.40
N THR A 464 -0.42 15.55 13.82
CA THR A 464 0.97 15.11 13.71
C THR A 464 1.88 15.99 14.55
N THR A 465 2.53 15.41 15.56
CA THR A 465 3.50 16.06 16.44
C THR A 465 4.90 15.54 16.14
N VAL A 466 5.82 16.44 15.81
CA VAL A 466 7.24 16.13 15.58
C VAL A 466 8.06 16.69 16.73
N ILE A 467 8.89 15.85 17.34
CA ILE A 467 9.82 16.21 18.41
C ILE A 467 11.24 16.02 17.87
N ASP A 468 11.97 17.12 17.72
CA ASP A 468 13.34 17.09 17.20
C ASP A 468 14.38 16.70 18.28
N ALA A 469 15.63 16.51 17.86
CA ALA A 469 16.75 16.13 18.74
C ALA A 469 17.03 17.15 19.86
N SER A 470 16.55 18.39 19.70
CA SER A 470 16.67 19.46 20.68
C SER A 470 15.49 19.52 21.66
N GLY A 471 14.48 18.68 21.46
CA GLY A 471 13.27 18.58 22.28
C GLY A 471 12.20 19.62 21.90
N ASN A 472 12.29 20.26 20.73
CA ASN A 472 11.20 21.14 20.28
C ASN A 472 10.06 20.31 19.68
N GLU A 473 8.86 20.53 20.19
CA GLU A 473 7.62 19.90 19.72
C GLU A 473 6.89 20.82 18.74
N ASN A 474 6.56 20.30 17.55
CA ASN A 474 5.74 20.98 16.55
C ASN A 474 4.53 20.11 16.18
N THR A 475 3.32 20.59 16.47
CA THR A 475 2.07 19.88 16.20
C THR A 475 1.29 20.52 15.05
N SER A 476 0.89 19.74 14.05
CA SER A 476 -0.05 20.11 13.00
C SER A 476 -1.37 19.35 13.16
N VAL A 477 -2.50 19.97 12.81
CA VAL A 477 -3.83 19.36 12.87
C VAL A 477 -4.58 19.59 11.55
N GLU A 478 -5.06 18.52 10.94
CA GLU A 478 -5.93 18.52 9.76
C GLU A 478 -7.31 17.98 10.16
N GLU A 479 -8.40 18.65 9.76
CA GLU A 479 -9.77 18.21 10.05
C GLU A 479 -10.61 18.18 8.76
N SER A 480 -11.41 17.12 8.58
CA SER A 480 -12.31 16.92 7.45
C SER A 480 -13.69 16.46 7.94
N LYS A 481 -14.76 16.81 7.21
CA LYS A 481 -16.13 16.35 7.49
C LYS A 481 -16.82 15.95 6.20
N THR A 482 -17.33 14.71 6.16
CA THR A 482 -17.98 14.13 4.99
C THR A 482 -19.27 13.44 5.39
N ARG A 483 -20.32 13.60 4.59
CA ARG A 483 -21.61 12.92 4.81
C ARG A 483 -21.56 11.53 4.20
N VAL A 484 -21.80 10.51 5.01
CA VAL A 484 -21.72 9.09 4.63
C VAL A 484 -23.10 8.46 4.79
N ALA A 485 -23.51 7.60 3.84
CA ALA A 485 -24.69 6.77 4.02
C ALA A 485 -24.34 5.68 5.04
N GLU A 486 -25.18 5.54 6.08
CA GLU A 486 -25.12 4.59 7.19
C GLU A 486 -24.22 3.36 6.90
N SER A 487 -23.00 3.38 7.44
CA SER A 487 -21.94 2.41 7.15
C SER A 487 -21.99 1.23 8.14
N ALA A 488 -21.85 0.02 7.60
CA ALA A 488 -21.94 -1.27 8.27
C ALA A 488 -20.59 -1.99 8.41
N GLU A 489 -19.44 -1.31 8.24
CA GLU A 489 -18.11 -1.94 8.33
C GLU A 489 -17.57 -2.09 9.77
N VAL A 490 -17.85 -1.15 10.67
CA VAL A 490 -17.40 -1.20 12.08
C VAL A 490 -18.05 -2.34 12.91
N PRO A 491 -19.30 -2.75 12.68
CA PRO A 491 -19.94 -3.84 13.43
C PRO A 491 -19.28 -5.22 13.33
N GLU A 492 -18.61 -5.56 12.22
CA GLU A 492 -18.17 -6.94 11.95
C GLU A 492 -16.91 -7.33 12.74
N ILE A 493 -15.88 -6.47 12.76
CA ILE A 493 -14.64 -6.64 13.56
C ILE A 493 -14.96 -6.77 15.07
N ILE A 494 -15.99 -6.07 15.53
CA ILE A 494 -16.40 -6.03 16.93
C ILE A 494 -17.22 -7.26 17.30
N LYS A 495 -18.08 -7.71 16.39
CA LYS A 495 -18.82 -8.96 16.56
C LYS A 495 -17.87 -10.15 16.71
N GLU A 496 -16.84 -10.23 15.86
CA GLU A 496 -15.80 -11.27 15.96
C GLU A 496 -15.02 -11.18 17.28
N ALA A 497 -14.61 -9.99 17.70
CA ALA A 497 -13.89 -9.79 18.97
C ALA A 497 -14.76 -10.17 20.19
N ARG A 498 -16.06 -9.87 20.15
CA ARG A 498 -17.02 -10.23 21.20
C ARG A 498 -17.23 -11.73 21.29
N GLU A 499 -17.45 -12.39 20.14
CA GLU A 499 -17.60 -13.85 20.09
C GLU A 499 -16.35 -14.55 20.67
N LYS A 500 -15.15 -14.04 20.36
CA LYS A 500 -13.88 -14.55 20.91
C LYS A 500 -13.75 -14.37 22.42
N ILE A 501 -14.17 -13.22 22.98
CA ILE A 501 -14.13 -13.01 24.44
C ILE A 501 -15.17 -13.86 25.16
N GLU A 502 -16.38 -13.98 24.63
CA GLU A 502 -17.44 -14.80 25.22
C GLU A 502 -17.02 -16.28 25.28
N GLU A 503 -16.35 -16.79 24.24
CA GLU A 503 -15.74 -18.13 24.22
C GLU A 503 -14.67 -18.28 25.33
N LEU A 504 -13.72 -17.34 25.42
CA LEU A 504 -12.64 -17.38 26.43
C LEU A 504 -13.16 -17.28 27.88
N VAL A 505 -14.20 -16.49 28.12
CA VAL A 505 -14.84 -16.37 29.44
C VAL A 505 -15.53 -17.67 29.83
N GLU A 506 -16.20 -18.34 28.88
CA GLU A 506 -16.91 -19.59 29.14
C GLU A 506 -15.93 -20.76 29.35
N GLU A 507 -14.83 -20.82 28.59
CA GLU A 507 -13.73 -21.75 28.81
C GLU A 507 -13.11 -21.60 30.22
N ARG A 508 -12.97 -20.36 30.69
CA ARG A 508 -12.43 -20.06 32.02
C ARG A 508 -13.40 -20.37 33.17
N LYS A 509 -14.71 -20.22 32.97
CA LYS A 509 -15.71 -20.70 33.96
C LYS A 509 -15.69 -22.22 34.11
N HIS A 510 -15.30 -22.96 33.07
CA HIS A 510 -15.13 -24.41 33.11
C HIS A 510 -13.79 -24.86 33.72
N HIS A 511 -12.76 -24.00 33.74
CA HIS A 511 -11.46 -24.25 34.38
C HIS A 511 -11.29 -23.41 35.66
N ASN A 512 -11.74 -23.95 36.80
CA ASN A 512 -11.43 -23.37 38.10
C ASN A 512 -10.11 -23.97 38.65
N GLU A 513 -9.26 -23.09 39.21
CA GLU A 513 -8.00 -23.32 39.96
C GLU A 513 -6.66 -23.43 39.19
N ALA A 514 -5.83 -22.41 39.44
CA ALA A 514 -4.37 -22.43 39.63
C ALA A 514 -3.47 -23.00 38.51
N ALA A 515 -3.22 -22.19 37.48
CA ALA A 515 -2.01 -22.29 36.66
C ALA A 515 -1.44 -20.90 36.37
N SER A 516 -0.13 -20.73 36.49
CA SER A 516 0.57 -19.49 36.10
C SER A 516 0.54 -19.32 34.57
N PRO A 517 0.30 -18.11 34.05
CA PRO A 517 0.14 -17.89 32.62
C PRO A 517 1.45 -18.14 31.85
N VAL A 518 1.37 -18.91 30.77
CA VAL A 518 2.42 -19.07 29.75
C VAL A 518 2.26 -17.92 28.74
N ALA A 519 3.39 -17.37 28.27
CA ALA A 519 3.48 -16.09 27.55
C ALA A 519 2.79 -15.99 26.16
N SER A 520 1.95 -16.95 25.76
CA SER A 520 1.33 -17.01 24.42
C SER A 520 -0.17 -17.35 24.43
N GLU A 521 -0.81 -17.44 25.59
CA GLU A 521 -2.28 -17.62 25.68
C GLU A 521 -2.97 -16.27 25.99
N PRO A 522 -4.15 -15.98 25.41
CA PRO A 522 -4.88 -14.75 25.68
C PRO A 522 -5.31 -14.69 27.15
N THR A 523 -4.85 -13.67 27.88
CA THR A 523 -5.22 -13.44 29.27
C THR A 523 -6.54 -12.69 29.34
N VAL A 524 -7.53 -13.26 30.04
CA VAL A 524 -8.83 -12.60 30.31
C VAL A 524 -8.94 -12.23 31.78
N GLU A 525 -9.36 -11.03 32.13
CA GLU A 525 -9.61 -10.60 33.51
C GLU A 525 -11.02 -10.01 33.61
N THR A 526 -11.77 -10.38 34.65
CA THR A 526 -13.09 -9.83 34.94
C THR A 526 -13.06 -9.15 36.29
N SER A 527 -13.48 -7.89 36.33
CA SER A 527 -13.54 -7.08 37.55
C SER A 527 -14.84 -6.28 37.61
N VAL A 528 -15.24 -5.85 38.81
CA VAL A 528 -16.41 -4.97 39.00
C VAL A 528 -15.91 -3.69 39.63
N ASN A 529 -16.23 -2.54 39.03
CA ASN A 529 -15.78 -1.24 39.52
C ASN A 529 -16.67 -0.71 40.67
N GLU A 530 -16.29 0.42 41.27
CA GLU A 530 -17.01 1.02 42.41
C GLU A 530 -18.44 1.48 42.05
N ASP A 531 -18.71 1.70 40.77
CA ASP A 531 -20.02 2.11 40.23
C ASP A 531 -20.93 0.90 39.89
N GLY A 532 -20.46 -0.33 40.11
CA GLY A 532 -21.20 -1.56 39.87
C GLY A 532 -21.16 -2.06 38.42
N GLU A 533 -20.26 -1.53 37.59
CA GLU A 533 -20.06 -1.94 36.20
C GLU A 533 -19.12 -3.15 36.12
N GLU A 534 -19.46 -4.13 35.30
CA GLU A 534 -18.62 -5.32 35.04
C GLU A 534 -17.68 -5.03 33.87
N ILE A 535 -16.37 -5.10 34.11
CA ILE A 535 -15.32 -4.87 33.11
C ILE A 535 -14.62 -6.18 32.81
N ILE A 536 -14.63 -6.60 31.55
CA ILE A 536 -13.94 -7.79 31.04
C ILE A 536 -12.83 -7.33 30.10
N VAL A 537 -11.57 -7.63 30.42
CA VAL A 537 -10.41 -7.28 29.60
C VAL A 537 -9.77 -8.56 29.08
N SER A 538 -9.59 -8.70 27.76
CA SER A 538 -8.77 -9.74 27.15
C SER A 538 -7.56 -9.14 26.47
N SER A 539 -6.36 -9.63 26.76
CA SER A 539 -5.13 -9.22 26.07
C SER A 539 -4.46 -10.42 25.41
N GLU A 540 -4.05 -10.26 24.17
CA GLU A 540 -3.34 -11.25 23.35
C GLU A 540 -2.06 -10.60 22.82
N THR A 541 -0.92 -11.27 22.96
CA THR A 541 0.36 -10.81 22.41
C THR A 541 0.80 -11.77 21.31
N ILE A 542 1.03 -11.23 20.12
CA ILE A 542 1.47 -11.95 18.93
C ILE A 542 2.85 -11.40 18.57
N GLN A 543 3.86 -12.27 18.50
CA GLN A 543 5.21 -11.90 18.09
C GLN A 543 5.52 -12.54 16.74
N ASP A 544 5.90 -11.71 15.76
CA ASP A 544 6.30 -12.13 14.42
C ASP A 544 7.56 -11.38 13.99
N GLY A 545 8.71 -12.07 13.99
CA GLY A 545 10.02 -11.46 13.75
C GLY A 545 10.34 -10.32 14.72
N ASP A 546 10.64 -9.14 14.17
CA ASP A 546 10.93 -7.90 14.90
C ASP A 546 9.65 -7.09 15.20
N THR A 547 8.46 -7.66 14.95
CA THR A 547 7.16 -7.06 15.24
C THR A 547 6.48 -7.72 16.42
N VAL A 548 5.96 -6.92 17.34
CA VAL A 548 5.16 -7.32 18.50
C VAL A 548 3.80 -6.64 18.41
N ILE A 549 2.73 -7.42 18.32
CA ILE A 549 1.34 -6.95 18.30
C ILE A 549 0.68 -7.33 19.63
N ILE A 550 0.12 -6.35 20.34
CA ILE A 550 -0.64 -6.54 21.57
C ILE A 550 -2.07 -6.10 21.30
N LYS A 551 -2.99 -7.05 21.19
CA LYS A 551 -4.42 -6.78 21.04
C LYS A 551 -5.10 -6.88 22.39
N THR A 552 -5.69 -5.78 22.85
CA THR A 552 -6.48 -5.70 24.07
C THR A 552 -7.93 -5.37 23.72
N THR A 553 -8.87 -6.17 24.19
CA THR A 553 -10.30 -5.89 24.06
C THR A 553 -10.91 -5.76 25.44
N THR A 554 -11.62 -4.67 25.68
CA THR A 554 -12.30 -4.37 26.94
C THR A 554 -13.80 -4.26 26.68
N ILE A 555 -14.59 -5.07 27.36
CA ILE A 555 -16.05 -4.98 27.39
C ILE A 555 -16.45 -4.40 28.75
N THR A 556 -17.19 -3.30 28.75
CA THR A 556 -17.77 -2.71 29.97
C THR A 556 -19.27 -2.88 29.92
N LYS A 557 -19.85 -3.55 30.93
CA LYS A 557 -21.29 -3.61 31.12
C LYS A 557 -21.70 -2.59 32.17
N HIS A 558 -22.43 -1.57 31.74
CA HIS A 558 -22.85 -0.46 32.58
C HIS A 558 -24.02 -0.86 33.49
N ALA A 559 -24.18 -0.16 34.60
CA ALA A 559 -25.22 -0.43 35.60
C ALA A 559 -26.66 -0.24 35.04
N ASP A 560 -26.82 0.50 33.94
CA ASP A 560 -28.10 0.72 33.25
C ASP A 560 -28.46 -0.39 32.25
N GLY A 561 -27.58 -1.40 32.08
CA GLY A 561 -27.76 -2.52 31.16
C GLY A 561 -27.25 -2.26 29.74
N SER A 562 -26.65 -1.09 29.47
CA SER A 562 -25.90 -0.85 28.24
C SER A 562 -24.50 -1.47 28.31
N GLU A 563 -23.90 -1.74 27.15
CA GLU A 563 -22.55 -2.30 27.04
C GLU A 563 -21.67 -1.39 26.16
N SER A 564 -20.39 -1.29 26.43
CA SER A 564 -19.42 -0.67 25.53
C SER A 564 -18.27 -1.63 25.26
N THR A 565 -17.77 -1.62 24.02
CA THR A 565 -16.62 -2.44 23.60
C THR A 565 -15.52 -1.53 23.08
N LEU A 566 -14.34 -1.66 23.67
CA LEU A 566 -13.10 -0.98 23.30
C LEU A 566 -12.11 -2.03 22.80
N ILE A 567 -11.67 -1.92 21.55
CA ILE A 567 -10.59 -2.74 20.99
C ILE A 567 -9.38 -1.84 20.79
N GLN A 568 -8.24 -2.21 21.35
CA GLN A 568 -6.96 -1.56 21.16
C GLN A 568 -5.97 -2.58 20.61
N GLU A 569 -5.38 -2.30 19.46
CA GLU A 569 -4.33 -3.09 18.85
C GLU A 569 -3.05 -2.26 18.82
N HIS A 570 -2.01 -2.71 19.51
CA HIS A 570 -0.75 -2.02 19.65
C HIS A 570 0.36 -2.81 18.97
N THR A 571 0.83 -2.31 17.84
CA THR A 571 1.87 -2.94 17.01
C THR A 571 3.17 -2.16 17.17
N THR A 572 4.24 -2.83 17.60
CA THR A 572 5.59 -2.28 17.65
C THR A 572 6.48 -3.05 16.67
N THR A 573 7.11 -2.35 15.73
CA THR A 573 8.08 -2.92 14.79
C THR A 573 9.43 -2.25 14.96
N GLU A 574 10.49 -3.05 15.11
CA GLU A 574 11.88 -2.59 15.14
C GLU A 574 12.58 -2.89 13.81
N THR A 575 13.15 -1.87 13.17
CA THR A 575 13.90 -2.03 11.91
C THR A 575 15.34 -1.52 12.08
N ILE A 576 16.32 -2.39 11.81
CA ILE A 576 17.75 -2.04 11.85
C ILE A 576 18.25 -1.87 10.41
N THR A 577 18.68 -0.65 10.07
CA THR A 577 19.22 -0.36 8.74
C THR A 577 20.74 -0.55 8.76
N SER A 578 21.22 -1.73 8.36
CA SER A 578 22.65 -1.96 8.15
C SER A 578 23.08 -1.44 6.78
N SER A 579 23.99 -0.47 6.75
CA SER A 579 24.67 -0.09 5.50
C SER A 579 25.69 -1.17 5.14
N GLU A 580 25.36 -2.04 4.17
CA GLU A 580 26.35 -2.95 3.59
C GLU A 580 27.28 -2.18 2.65
N GLN A 581 28.59 -2.37 2.86
CA GLN A 581 29.71 -1.82 2.08
C GLN A 581 29.99 -2.60 0.78
#